data_AF-A0A0M0BG38-F1
#
_entry.id   AF-A0A0M0BG38-F1
#
_cell.length_a   1.000
_cell.length_b   1.000
_cell.length_c   1.000
_cell.angle_alpha   90.00
_cell.angle_beta   90.00
_cell.angle_gamma   90.00
#
_symmetry.space_group_name_H-M   'P 1'
#
loop_
_entity.id
_entity.type
_entity.pdbx_description
1 polymer ?
#
loop_
_entity_poly.entity_id
_entity_poly.type
_entity_poly.pdbx_seq_one_letter_code
_entity_poly.pdbx_strand_id
1 'polypeptide(L)'
;MDVLLVTALLFVWNLAVIHVISRRVYRYVTRFDGVPAEYVGRKVVHVLNGGVTALVIPVCYEGYYWLVMVSAFLLAGYLYWRRKRRRMYWFQVPQNAYEVHFALSYGIVLMIGVLLGDVWIGLIPMLFMSFGDSATGLIRAVTQRRQVKSWDGTVAMFVVCSTIGYWRLGGYGVFVGAIASLVEKIPKLDDNITVPIVTAACVYLEHLVLP
;
A
#
# COMPACT_ATOMS: atom_id res chain seq x y z
N MET A 1 -17.78 18.52 4.82
CA MET A 1 -17.77 17.92 3.46
C MET A 1 -18.64 16.68 3.52
N ASP A 2 -19.51 16.44 2.53
CA ASP A 2 -20.36 15.26 2.53
C ASP A 2 -19.50 13.99 2.33
N VAL A 3 -19.42 13.14 3.35
CA VAL A 3 -18.61 11.91 3.35
C VAL A 3 -19.06 10.95 2.24
N LEU A 4 -20.34 10.97 1.85
CA LEU A 4 -20.86 10.14 0.76
C LEU A 4 -20.34 10.64 -0.59
N LEU A 5 -20.29 11.95 -0.80
CA LEU A 5 -19.71 12.54 -1.99
C LEU A 5 -18.22 12.19 -2.11
N VAL A 6 -17.45 12.32 -1.02
CA VAL A 6 -16.03 11.93 -0.99
C VAL A 6 -15.86 10.46 -1.32
N THR A 7 -16.71 9.60 -0.74
CA THR A 7 -16.69 8.16 -1.00
C THR A 7 -16.99 7.84 -2.45
N ALA A 8 -17.97 8.50 -3.05
CA ALA A 8 -18.28 8.34 -4.47
C ALA A 8 -17.11 8.78 -5.37
N LEU A 9 -16.48 9.93 -5.05
CA LEU A 9 -15.33 10.42 -5.79
C LEU A 9 -14.11 9.49 -5.67
N LEU A 10 -13.79 9.01 -4.46
CA LEU A 10 -12.72 8.05 -4.25
C LEU A 10 -13.01 6.69 -4.91
N PHE A 11 -14.26 6.26 -4.92
CA PHE A 11 -14.65 5.04 -5.62
C PHE A 11 -14.40 5.16 -7.13
N VAL A 12 -14.86 6.25 -7.75
CA VAL A 12 -14.62 6.54 -9.17
C VAL A 12 -13.12 6.65 -9.46
N TRP A 13 -12.38 7.36 -8.61
CA TRP A 13 -10.92 7.47 -8.70
C TRP A 13 -10.24 6.11 -8.65
N ASN A 14 -10.57 5.28 -7.66
CA ASN A 14 -9.94 3.97 -7.47
C ASN A 14 -10.22 3.03 -8.65
N LEU A 15 -11.43 3.08 -9.22
CA LEU A 15 -11.75 2.36 -10.45
C LEU A 15 -11.00 2.91 -11.67
N ALA A 16 -10.87 4.24 -11.80
CA ALA A 16 -10.11 4.85 -12.87
C ALA A 16 -8.62 4.45 -12.82
N VAL A 17 -8.02 4.41 -11.63
CA VAL A 17 -6.65 3.94 -11.44
C VAL A 17 -6.51 2.47 -11.84
N ILE A 18 -7.42 1.61 -11.36
CA ILE A 18 -7.38 0.16 -11.64
C ILE A 18 -7.63 -0.15 -13.10
N HIS A 19 -8.56 0.51 -13.77
CA HIS A 19 -8.98 0.11 -15.12
C HIS A 19 -8.36 0.94 -16.25
N VAL A 20 -8.02 2.20 -15.98
CA VAL A 20 -7.57 3.14 -17.00
C VAL A 20 -6.10 3.48 -16.80
N ILE A 21 -5.72 4.02 -15.63
CA ILE A 21 -4.37 4.56 -15.42
C ILE A 21 -3.32 3.44 -15.41
N SER A 22 -3.50 2.41 -14.58
CA SER A 22 -2.56 1.28 -14.52
C SER A 22 -2.44 0.54 -15.85
N ARG A 23 -3.53 0.46 -16.63
CA ARG A 23 -3.50 -0.11 -17.98
C ARG A 23 -2.74 0.76 -18.98
N ARG A 24 -2.83 2.09 -18.87
CA ARG A 24 -2.02 3.03 -19.66
C ARG A 24 -0.54 2.92 -19.30
N VAL A 25 -0.22 2.86 -18.00
CA VAL A 25 1.14 2.66 -17.49
C VAL A 25 1.71 1.35 -18.03
N TYR A 26 0.97 0.25 -17.91
CA TYR A 26 1.40 -1.04 -18.45
C TYR A 26 1.80 -0.95 -19.93
N ARG A 27 0.92 -0.39 -20.79
CA ARG A 27 1.19 -0.23 -22.23
C ARG A 27 2.38 0.70 -22.54
N TYR A 28 2.65 1.65 -21.66
CA TYR A 28 3.83 2.51 -21.77
C TYR A 28 5.10 1.73 -21.39
N VAL A 29 5.07 1.01 -20.27
CA VAL A 29 6.21 0.27 -19.74
C VAL A 29 6.60 -0.91 -20.63
N THR A 30 5.64 -1.55 -21.31
CA THR A 30 5.93 -2.62 -22.28
C THR A 30 6.81 -2.18 -23.46
N ARG A 31 7.04 -0.87 -23.63
CA ARG A 31 7.98 -0.34 -24.64
C ARG A 31 9.44 -0.46 -24.20
N PHE A 32 9.70 -0.74 -22.92
CA PHE A 32 11.04 -0.85 -22.36
C PHE A 32 11.38 -2.32 -22.12
N ASP A 33 12.40 -2.81 -22.82
CA ASP A 33 12.75 -4.22 -22.79
C ASP A 33 13.21 -4.69 -21.40
N GLY A 34 12.73 -5.86 -21.00
CA GLY A 34 13.00 -6.47 -19.69
C GLY A 34 12.31 -5.82 -18.49
N VAL A 35 11.66 -4.65 -18.59
CA VAL A 35 10.99 -4.03 -17.44
C VAL A 35 9.66 -4.75 -17.16
N PRO A 36 9.42 -5.27 -15.93
CA PRO A 36 8.21 -6.02 -15.62
C PRO A 36 6.98 -5.08 -15.53
N ALA A 37 6.27 -4.93 -16.65
CA ALA A 37 5.21 -3.94 -16.81
C ALA A 37 4.03 -4.13 -15.84
N GLU A 38 3.59 -5.36 -15.59
CA GLU A 38 2.54 -5.64 -14.61
C GLU A 38 2.97 -5.31 -13.18
N TYR A 39 4.25 -5.50 -12.86
CA TYR A 39 4.79 -5.17 -11.54
C TYR A 39 4.80 -3.65 -11.31
N VAL A 40 5.24 -2.88 -12.31
CA VAL A 40 5.16 -1.41 -12.29
C VAL A 40 3.71 -0.93 -12.20
N GLY A 41 2.81 -1.53 -12.99
CA GLY A 41 1.37 -1.26 -12.92
C GLY A 41 0.80 -1.42 -11.52
N ARG A 42 1.22 -2.48 -10.79
CA ARG A 42 0.80 -2.70 -9.40
C ARG A 42 1.32 -1.63 -8.44
N LYS A 43 2.57 -1.18 -8.59
CA LYS A 43 3.13 -0.10 -7.75
C LYS A 43 2.41 1.23 -7.99
N VAL A 44 2.00 1.51 -9.23
CA VAL A 44 1.12 2.67 -9.49
C VAL A 44 -0.23 2.53 -8.78
N VAL A 45 -0.84 1.34 -8.78
CA VAL A 45 -2.08 1.10 -8.03
C VAL A 45 -1.87 1.29 -6.53
N HIS A 46 -0.77 0.79 -5.95
CA HIS A 46 -0.45 1.02 -4.53
C HIS A 46 -0.38 2.51 -4.19
N VAL A 47 0.37 3.30 -4.96
CA VAL A 47 0.52 4.74 -4.72
C VAL A 47 -0.80 5.48 -4.92
N LEU A 48 -1.45 5.31 -6.08
CA LEU A 48 -2.60 6.12 -6.45
C LEU A 48 -3.91 5.67 -5.80
N ASN A 49 -4.10 4.38 -5.53
CA ASN A 49 -5.26 3.94 -4.74
C ASN A 49 -4.93 3.97 -3.26
N GLY A 50 -3.99 3.14 -2.82
CA GLY A 50 -3.69 2.95 -1.41
C GLY A 50 -3.18 4.24 -0.76
N GLY A 51 -2.15 4.84 -1.35
CA GLY A 51 -1.48 6.02 -0.78
C GLY A 51 -2.37 7.25 -0.76
N VAL A 52 -3.00 7.60 -1.89
CA VAL A 52 -3.92 8.74 -1.96
C VAL A 52 -5.12 8.54 -1.02
N THR A 53 -5.73 7.34 -1.02
CA THR A 53 -6.83 7.05 -0.08
C THR A 53 -6.35 7.23 1.37
N ALA A 54 -5.17 6.72 1.74
CA ALA A 54 -4.62 6.84 3.09
C ALA A 54 -4.46 8.30 3.55
N LEU A 55 -4.05 9.19 2.65
CA LEU A 55 -3.91 10.62 2.95
C LEU A 55 -5.26 11.35 3.09
N VAL A 56 -6.31 10.87 2.41
CA VAL A 56 -7.66 11.46 2.46
C VAL A 56 -8.41 11.04 3.72
N ILE A 57 -8.17 9.83 4.24
CA ILE A 57 -8.85 9.26 5.42
C ILE A 57 -8.88 10.20 6.63
N PRO A 58 -7.74 10.67 7.17
CA PRO A 58 -7.75 11.44 8.42
C PRO A 58 -8.44 12.80 8.28
N VAL A 59 -8.60 13.32 7.05
CA VAL A 59 -9.23 14.63 6.80
C VAL A 59 -10.74 14.51 6.57
N CYS A 60 -11.19 13.40 5.98
CA CYS A 60 -12.54 13.31 5.41
C CYS A 60 -13.43 12.23 6.03
N TYR A 61 -12.84 11.31 6.79
CA TYR A 61 -13.53 10.12 7.31
C TYR A 61 -13.51 10.02 8.84
N GLU A 62 -13.17 11.11 9.55
CA GLU A 62 -13.28 11.14 11.00
C GLU A 62 -14.72 10.81 11.44
N GLY A 63 -14.88 9.83 12.33
CA GLY A 63 -16.18 9.26 12.73
C GLY A 63 -16.82 8.29 11.74
N TYR A 64 -16.26 8.15 10.52
CA TYR A 64 -16.81 7.32 9.43
C TYR A 64 -15.79 6.34 8.83
N TYR A 65 -14.72 6.00 9.56
CA TYR A 65 -13.66 5.09 9.09
C TYR A 65 -14.18 3.72 8.62
N TRP A 66 -15.32 3.27 9.14
CA TRP A 66 -15.97 2.01 8.73
C TRP A 66 -16.33 1.96 7.25
N LEU A 67 -16.66 3.11 6.62
CA LEU A 67 -16.92 3.18 5.18
C LEU A 67 -15.70 2.75 4.38
N VAL A 68 -14.51 3.16 4.84
CA VAL A 68 -13.24 2.83 4.20
C VAL A 68 -12.89 1.35 4.42
N MET A 69 -13.11 0.84 5.63
CA MET A 69 -12.89 -0.58 5.95
C MET A 69 -13.75 -1.50 5.08
N VAL A 70 -15.06 -1.23 5.01
CA VAL A 70 -16.00 -1.98 4.15
C VAL A 70 -15.58 -1.88 2.69
N SER A 71 -15.23 -0.68 2.22
CA SER A 71 -14.75 -0.47 0.85
C SER A 71 -13.48 -1.25 0.53
N ALA A 72 -12.53 -1.33 1.48
CA ALA A 72 -11.30 -2.11 1.32
C ALA A 72 -11.59 -3.61 1.19
N PHE A 73 -12.50 -4.16 2.01
CA PHE A 73 -12.92 -5.57 1.92
C PHE A 73 -13.70 -5.87 0.62
N LEU A 74 -14.59 -4.97 0.21
CA LEU A 74 -15.29 -5.08 -1.08
C LEU A 74 -14.30 -5.04 -2.25
N LEU A 75 -13.30 -4.16 -2.20
CA LEU A 75 -12.25 -4.08 -3.21
C LEU A 75 -11.41 -5.37 -3.23
N ALA A 76 -11.04 -5.91 -2.08
CA ALA A 76 -10.34 -7.19 -1.99
C ALA A 76 -11.15 -8.33 -2.64
N GLY A 77 -12.45 -8.41 -2.34
CA GLY A 77 -13.37 -9.36 -2.95
C GLY A 77 -13.49 -9.17 -4.47
N TYR A 78 -13.60 -7.93 -4.93
CA TYR A 78 -13.62 -7.60 -6.36
C TYR A 78 -12.34 -8.03 -7.08
N LEU A 79 -11.17 -7.70 -6.53
CA LEU A 79 -9.87 -8.07 -7.09
C LEU A 79 -9.70 -9.59 -7.17
N TYR A 80 -10.13 -10.31 -6.12
CA TYR A 80 -10.14 -11.77 -6.10
C TYR A 80 -11.05 -12.37 -7.17
N TRP A 81 -12.29 -11.85 -7.28
CA TRP A 81 -13.24 -12.27 -8.30
C TRP A 81 -12.70 -12.04 -9.72
N ARG A 82 -12.14 -10.85 -9.98
CA ARG A 82 -11.46 -10.55 -11.25
C ARG A 82 -10.34 -11.52 -11.54
N ARG A 83 -9.52 -11.87 -10.54
CA ARG A 83 -8.42 -12.82 -10.71
C ARG A 83 -8.90 -14.21 -11.15
N LYS A 84 -10.01 -14.70 -10.58
CA LYS A 84 -10.60 -16.01 -10.88
C LYS A 84 -11.30 -16.06 -12.24
N ARG A 85 -11.93 -14.96 -12.68
CA ARG A 85 -12.71 -14.91 -13.94
C ARG A 85 -11.93 -14.31 -15.11
N ARG A 86 -11.44 -13.09 -14.95
CA ARG A 86 -10.78 -12.28 -15.99
C ARG A 86 -9.70 -11.39 -15.39
N ARG A 87 -8.53 -12.01 -15.19
CA ARG A 87 -7.35 -11.38 -14.59
C ARG A 87 -6.98 -10.11 -15.34
N MET A 88 -6.76 -9.04 -14.59
CA MET A 88 -6.32 -7.75 -15.10
C MET A 88 -4.80 -7.79 -15.30
N TYR A 89 -4.38 -8.34 -16.44
CA TYR A 89 -2.98 -8.62 -16.77
C TYR A 89 -2.04 -7.40 -16.67
N TRP A 90 -2.58 -6.19 -16.65
CA TRP A 90 -1.79 -4.97 -16.55
C TRP A 90 -1.28 -4.64 -15.13
N PHE A 91 -1.75 -5.33 -14.09
CA PHE A 91 -1.18 -5.21 -12.74
C PHE A 91 -1.32 -6.47 -11.86
N GLN A 92 -2.22 -7.41 -12.21
CA GLN A 92 -2.37 -8.67 -11.49
C GLN A 92 -1.35 -9.70 -11.99
N VAL A 93 -0.30 -9.89 -11.20
CA VAL A 93 0.79 -10.83 -11.49
C VAL A 93 0.29 -12.28 -11.32
N PRO A 94 0.50 -13.19 -12.28
CA PRO A 94 0.02 -14.58 -12.21
C PRO A 94 0.45 -15.37 -10.96
N GLN A 95 1.67 -15.13 -10.49
CA GLN A 95 2.35 -15.96 -9.49
C GLN A 95 1.94 -15.66 -8.05
N ASN A 96 1.29 -14.52 -7.79
CA ASN A 96 0.89 -14.09 -6.45
C ASN A 96 -0.39 -13.25 -6.46
N ALA A 97 -1.13 -13.23 -5.36
CA ALA A 97 -2.36 -12.43 -5.20
C ALA A 97 -2.11 -11.19 -4.32
N TYR A 98 -0.92 -10.60 -4.38
CA TYR A 98 -0.50 -9.51 -3.50
C TYR A 98 -1.40 -8.28 -3.58
N GLU A 99 -2.04 -8.01 -4.72
CA GLU A 99 -3.03 -6.94 -4.83
C GLU A 99 -4.27 -7.17 -3.95
N VAL A 100 -4.67 -8.44 -3.79
CA VAL A 100 -5.79 -8.85 -2.93
C VAL A 100 -5.35 -8.76 -1.48
N HIS A 101 -4.17 -9.29 -1.17
CA HIS A 101 -3.61 -9.26 0.18
C HIS A 101 -3.40 -7.84 0.66
N PHE A 102 -2.94 -6.92 -0.20
CA PHE A 102 -2.83 -5.50 0.10
C PHE A 102 -4.17 -4.90 0.53
N ALA A 103 -5.23 -5.12 -0.25
CA ALA A 103 -6.56 -4.58 0.04
C ALA A 103 -7.16 -5.19 1.33
N LEU A 104 -6.93 -6.49 1.57
CA LEU A 104 -7.30 -7.15 2.83
C LEU A 104 -6.55 -6.56 4.02
N SER A 105 -5.22 -6.48 3.93
CA SER A 105 -4.37 -5.88 4.96
C SER A 105 -4.79 -4.45 5.26
N TYR A 106 -5.12 -3.66 4.24
CA TYR A 106 -5.63 -2.30 4.40
C TYR A 106 -6.85 -2.26 5.33
N GLY A 107 -7.89 -3.05 5.02
CA GLY A 107 -9.10 -3.11 5.84
C GLY A 107 -8.82 -3.58 7.26
N ILE A 108 -7.97 -4.61 7.42
CA ILE A 108 -7.65 -5.21 8.72
C ILE A 108 -6.85 -4.24 9.61
N VAL A 109 -5.75 -3.67 9.12
CA VAL A 109 -4.92 -2.79 9.96
C VAL A 109 -5.62 -1.47 10.29
N LEU A 110 -6.43 -0.95 9.36
CA LEU A 110 -7.26 0.22 9.65
C LEU A 110 -8.31 -0.11 10.71
N MET A 111 -8.96 -1.26 10.62
CA MET A 111 -9.89 -1.74 11.65
C MET A 111 -9.22 -1.87 13.01
N ILE A 112 -8.03 -2.47 13.07
CA ILE A 112 -7.26 -2.59 14.31
C ILE A 112 -6.94 -1.20 14.88
N GLY A 113 -6.45 -0.26 14.08
CA GLY A 113 -6.14 1.09 14.56
C GLY A 113 -7.37 1.80 15.13
N VAL A 114 -8.51 1.73 14.44
CA VAL A 114 -9.77 2.31 14.94
C VAL A 114 -10.23 1.66 16.25
N LEU A 115 -10.14 0.34 16.38
CA LEU A 115 -10.49 -0.38 17.61
C LEU A 115 -9.54 -0.05 18.78
N LEU A 116 -8.28 0.26 18.48
CA LEU A 116 -7.28 0.67 19.47
C LEU A 116 -7.34 2.17 19.80
N GLY A 117 -8.25 2.92 19.19
CA GLY A 117 -8.45 4.36 19.47
C GLY A 117 -7.54 5.30 18.69
N ASP A 118 -6.63 4.80 17.85
CA ASP A 118 -5.78 5.63 16.99
C ASP A 118 -5.72 5.09 15.56
N VAL A 119 -6.34 5.83 14.64
CA VAL A 119 -6.38 5.52 13.21
C VAL A 119 -4.97 5.47 12.59
N TRP A 120 -3.99 6.18 13.15
CA TRP A 120 -2.61 6.20 12.64
C TRP A 120 -1.87 4.87 12.81
N ILE A 121 -2.27 4.05 13.78
CA ILE A 121 -1.82 2.66 13.92
C ILE A 121 -2.11 1.87 12.63
N GLY A 122 -3.21 2.17 11.94
CA GLY A 122 -3.54 1.59 10.64
C GLY A 122 -2.96 2.36 9.44
N LEU A 123 -2.96 3.70 9.50
CA LEU A 123 -2.57 4.54 8.35
C LEU A 123 -1.07 4.54 8.07
N ILE A 124 -0.20 4.61 9.09
CA ILE A 124 1.25 4.62 8.88
C ILE A 124 1.72 3.33 8.17
N PRO A 125 1.31 2.12 8.59
CA PRO A 125 1.58 0.89 7.86
C PRO A 125 1.14 0.93 6.39
N MET A 126 -0.07 1.46 6.14
CA MET A 126 -0.61 1.55 4.79
C MET A 126 0.12 2.58 3.93
N LEU A 127 0.58 3.69 4.50
CA LEU A 127 1.44 4.64 3.81
C LEU A 127 2.81 4.03 3.47
N PHE A 128 3.40 3.26 4.39
CA PHE A 128 4.67 2.55 4.15
C PHE A 128 4.54 1.53 3.03
N MET A 129 3.47 0.74 3.01
CA MET A 129 3.21 -0.20 1.92
C MET A 129 2.80 0.48 0.60
N SER A 130 2.11 1.61 0.66
CA SER A 130 1.66 2.30 -0.55
C SER A 130 2.82 3.01 -1.24
N PHE A 131 3.65 3.73 -0.48
CA PHE A 131 4.73 4.56 -1.01
C PHE A 131 6.10 3.87 -0.93
N GLY A 132 6.45 3.30 0.23
CA GLY A 132 7.76 2.67 0.46
C GLY A 132 7.96 1.42 -0.39
N ASP A 133 7.04 0.46 -0.33
CA ASP A 133 7.08 -0.74 -1.18
C ASP A 133 6.95 -0.40 -2.68
N SER A 134 6.27 0.69 -3.03
CA SER A 134 6.26 1.18 -4.41
C SER A 134 7.61 1.75 -4.84
N ALA A 135 8.30 2.49 -3.98
CA ALA A 135 9.64 2.98 -4.26
C ALA A 135 10.62 1.82 -4.48
N THR A 136 10.56 0.76 -3.65
CA THR A 136 11.41 -0.43 -3.86
C THR A 136 11.13 -1.06 -5.22
N GLY A 137 9.84 -1.22 -5.55
CA GLY A 137 9.44 -1.90 -6.77
C GLY A 137 9.78 -1.14 -8.02
N LEU A 138 9.63 0.19 -8.01
CA LEU A 138 9.98 1.03 -9.16
C LEU A 138 11.49 1.04 -9.40
N ILE A 139 12.30 1.17 -8.34
CA ILE A 139 13.77 1.08 -8.48
C ILE A 139 14.16 -0.28 -9.02
N ARG A 140 13.61 -1.37 -8.46
CA ARG A 140 13.92 -2.73 -8.90
C ARG A 140 13.51 -3.04 -10.33
N ALA A 141 12.38 -2.48 -10.76
CA ALA A 141 11.92 -2.61 -12.13
C ALA A 141 12.92 -1.99 -13.12
N VAL A 142 13.60 -0.91 -12.73
CA VAL A 142 14.59 -0.22 -13.56
C VAL A 142 15.97 -0.87 -13.46
N THR A 143 16.45 -1.13 -12.24
CA THR A 143 17.83 -1.57 -12.00
C THR A 143 18.02 -3.06 -12.18
N GLN A 144 17.14 -3.91 -11.62
CA GLN A 144 17.25 -5.36 -11.76
C GLN A 144 16.37 -5.94 -12.87
N ARG A 145 15.35 -5.21 -13.34
CA ARG A 145 14.41 -5.68 -14.39
C ARG A 145 13.70 -6.99 -14.03
N ARG A 146 13.59 -7.28 -12.74
CA ARG A 146 12.93 -8.48 -12.21
C ARG A 146 12.45 -8.24 -10.79
N GLN A 147 11.48 -9.02 -10.35
CA GLN A 147 10.95 -8.95 -8.98
C GLN A 147 11.89 -9.66 -7.99
N VAL A 148 12.99 -9.00 -7.61
CA VAL A 148 13.97 -9.53 -6.64
C VAL A 148 14.21 -8.54 -5.50
N LYS A 149 14.42 -9.05 -4.30
CA LYS A 149 14.72 -8.24 -3.11
C LYS A 149 16.15 -7.72 -3.17
N SER A 150 16.33 -6.46 -3.53
CA SER A 150 17.62 -5.80 -3.71
C SER A 150 17.92 -4.76 -2.62
N TRP A 151 19.19 -4.38 -2.44
CA TRP A 151 19.60 -3.41 -1.40
C TRP A 151 19.28 -1.96 -1.77
N ASP A 152 19.44 -1.58 -3.05
CA ASP A 152 19.00 -0.28 -3.57
C ASP A 152 17.49 -0.06 -3.35
N GLY A 153 16.68 -1.11 -3.55
CA GLY A 153 15.26 -1.07 -3.22
C GLY A 153 15.00 -0.90 -1.72
N THR A 154 15.75 -1.59 -0.86
CA THR A 154 15.62 -1.45 0.61
C THR A 154 16.02 -0.05 1.09
N VAL A 155 17.09 0.54 0.53
CA VAL A 155 17.48 1.92 0.83
C VAL A 155 16.38 2.89 0.44
N ALA A 156 15.73 2.69 -0.71
CA ALA A 156 14.63 3.53 -1.13
C ALA A 156 13.39 3.41 -0.24
N MET A 157 13.05 2.19 0.20
CA MET A 157 12.01 2.01 1.21
C MET A 157 12.35 2.77 2.48
N PHE A 158 13.60 2.64 2.94
CA PHE A 158 14.04 3.26 4.17
C PHE A 158 13.90 4.77 4.12
N VAL A 159 14.34 5.40 3.04
CA VAL A 159 14.21 6.86 2.86
C VAL A 159 12.75 7.30 2.86
N VAL A 160 11.89 6.63 2.09
CA VAL A 160 10.46 6.98 1.99
C VAL A 160 9.73 6.74 3.31
N CYS A 161 9.86 5.54 3.88
CA CYS A 161 9.21 5.18 5.14
C CYS A 161 9.73 6.01 6.31
N SER A 162 11.04 6.33 6.37
CA SER A 162 11.57 7.18 7.43
C SER A 162 11.06 8.61 7.32
N THR A 163 10.88 9.13 6.11
CA THR A 163 10.31 10.48 5.90
C THR A 163 8.86 10.53 6.37
N ILE A 164 8.04 9.55 5.97
CA ILE A 164 6.63 9.44 6.37
C ILE A 164 6.52 9.20 7.88
N GLY A 165 7.33 8.29 8.42
CA GLY A 165 7.37 7.97 9.84
C GLY A 165 7.78 9.17 10.67
N TYR A 166 8.84 9.87 10.26
CA TYR A 166 9.32 11.07 10.97
C TYR A 166 8.26 12.16 11.03
N TRP A 167 7.51 12.36 9.94
CA TRP A 167 6.44 13.34 9.89
C TRP A 167 5.36 13.13 10.97
N ARG A 168 5.03 11.87 11.33
CA ARG A 168 3.97 11.57 12.30
C ARG A 168 4.47 11.19 13.70
N LEU A 169 5.59 10.48 13.78
CA LEU A 169 6.13 9.82 14.99
C LEU A 169 7.52 10.35 15.38
N GLY A 170 8.01 11.42 14.73
CA GLY A 170 9.32 11.99 14.99
C GLY A 170 10.47 10.99 14.85
N GLY A 171 11.46 11.05 15.75
CA GLY A 171 12.62 10.16 15.71
C GLY A 171 12.27 8.66 15.75
N TYR A 172 11.20 8.29 16.47
CA TYR A 172 10.71 6.91 16.52
C TYR A 172 10.24 6.44 15.14
N GLY A 173 9.64 7.31 14.35
CA GLY A 173 9.21 7.00 12.99
C GLY A 173 10.34 6.59 12.04
N VAL A 174 11.56 7.11 12.22
CA VAL A 174 12.74 6.67 11.47
C VAL A 174 13.11 5.23 11.84
N PHE A 175 13.02 4.88 13.13
CA PHE A 175 13.22 3.51 13.60
C PHE A 175 12.18 2.54 13.03
N VAL A 176 10.89 2.91 13.02
CA VAL A 176 9.85 2.09 12.38
C VAL A 176 10.09 1.96 10.88
N GLY A 177 10.55 3.03 10.21
CA GLY A 177 10.95 3.00 8.80
C GLY A 177 12.09 2.02 8.52
N ALA A 178 13.09 1.95 9.40
CA ALA A 178 14.17 0.95 9.34
C ALA A 178 13.62 -0.47 9.46
N ILE A 179 12.77 -0.73 10.48
CA ILE A 179 12.15 -2.04 10.68
C ILE A 179 11.34 -2.45 9.44
N ALA A 180 10.49 -1.58 8.92
CA ALA A 180 9.67 -1.85 7.74
C ALA A 180 10.53 -2.28 6.54
N SER A 181 11.66 -1.61 6.33
CA SER A 181 12.58 -1.87 5.22
C SER A 181 13.33 -3.20 5.39
N LEU A 182 13.71 -3.55 6.62
CA LEU A 182 14.33 -4.83 6.93
C LEU A 182 13.33 -5.99 6.82
N VAL A 183 12.09 -5.80 7.28
CA VAL A 183 11.02 -6.80 7.13
C VAL A 183 10.70 -7.03 5.66
N GLU A 184 10.62 -5.98 4.85
CA GLU A 184 10.42 -6.09 3.41
C GLU A 184 11.53 -6.92 2.74
N LYS A 185 12.77 -6.80 3.21
CA LYS A 185 13.93 -7.51 2.67
C LYS A 185 13.87 -9.03 2.90
N ILE A 186 13.07 -9.52 3.85
CA ILE A 186 12.99 -10.95 4.16
C ILE A 186 12.42 -11.72 2.96
N PRO A 187 13.16 -12.68 2.39
CA PRO A 187 12.69 -13.44 1.25
C PRO A 187 11.56 -14.40 1.63
N LYS A 188 10.70 -14.74 0.66
CA LYS A 188 9.58 -15.70 0.78
C LYS A 188 8.41 -15.24 1.66
N LEU A 189 8.53 -14.14 2.39
CA LEU A 189 7.41 -13.53 3.10
C LEU A 189 6.63 -12.57 2.18
N ASP A 190 5.33 -12.51 2.41
CA ASP A 190 4.44 -11.58 1.72
C ASP A 190 4.51 -10.21 2.41
N ASP A 191 5.20 -9.27 1.79
CA ASP A 191 5.37 -7.91 2.28
C ASP A 191 4.04 -7.17 2.42
N ASN A 192 3.03 -7.49 1.59
CA ASN A 192 1.70 -6.94 1.70
C ASN A 192 0.94 -7.36 2.97
N ILE A 193 1.48 -8.29 3.76
CA ILE A 193 0.93 -8.73 5.05
C ILE A 193 1.91 -8.44 6.18
N THR A 194 3.17 -8.85 6.03
CA THR A 194 4.17 -8.77 7.11
C THR A 194 4.57 -7.35 7.45
N VAL A 195 4.78 -6.48 6.45
CA VAL A 195 5.12 -5.08 6.70
C VAL A 195 3.96 -4.36 7.40
N PRO A 196 2.69 -4.46 6.95
CA PRO A 196 1.58 -3.86 7.66
C PRO A 196 1.46 -4.28 9.13
N ILE A 197 1.56 -5.58 9.40
CA ILE A 197 1.40 -6.12 10.76
C ILE A 197 2.53 -5.66 11.67
N VAL A 198 3.79 -5.81 11.24
CA VAL A 198 4.94 -5.45 12.07
C VAL A 198 4.97 -3.94 12.33
N THR A 199 4.70 -3.13 11.31
CA THR A 199 4.69 -1.68 11.48
C THR A 199 3.52 -1.21 12.34
N ALA A 200 2.32 -1.80 12.20
CA ALA A 200 1.19 -1.49 13.08
C ALA A 200 1.53 -1.79 14.55
N ALA A 201 2.18 -2.92 14.81
CA ALA A 201 2.62 -3.28 16.15
C ALA A 201 3.64 -2.26 16.71
N CYS A 202 4.61 -1.80 15.91
CA CYS A 202 5.56 -0.77 16.35
C CYS A 202 4.87 0.56 16.64
N VAL A 203 3.93 1.00 15.79
CA VAL A 203 3.18 2.24 16.01
C VAL A 203 2.34 2.15 17.28
N TYR A 204 1.69 1.00 17.50
CA TYR A 204 0.93 0.79 18.74
C TYR A 204 1.81 0.78 20.00
N LEU A 205 3.02 0.21 19.94
CA LEU A 205 3.95 0.25 21.06
C LEU A 205 4.37 1.68 21.42
N GLU A 206 4.56 2.56 20.43
CA GLU A 206 4.83 3.97 20.68
C GLU A 206 3.63 4.69 21.31
N HIS A 207 2.42 4.42 20.80
CA HIS A 207 1.17 4.93 21.37
C HIS A 207 0.98 4.56 22.86
N LEU A 208 1.47 3.40 23.29
CA LEU A 208 1.42 2.99 24.70
C LEU A 208 2.46 3.68 25.60
N VAL A 209 3.61 4.05 25.04
CA VAL A 209 4.75 4.60 25.79
C VAL A 209 4.68 6.13 25.89
N LEU A 210 4.07 6.78 24.88
CA LEU A 210 3.93 8.24 24.78
C LEU A 210 2.44 8.63 24.65
N PRO A 211 1.63 8.48 25.73
CA PRO A 211 0.21 8.83 25.71
C PRO A 211 -0.06 10.32 25.48
#